data_AF-A0A9P1ESM9-F1
#
_entry.id   AF-A0A9P1ESM9-F1
#
_cell.length_a   1.000
_cell.length_b   1.000
_cell.length_c   1.000
_cell.angle_alpha   90.00
_cell.angle_beta   90.00
_cell.angle_gamma   90.00
#
_symmetry.space_group_name_H-M   'P 1'
#
loop_
_entity.id
_entity.type
_entity.pdbx_description
1 polymer ?
#
loop_
_entity_poly.entity_id
_entity_poly.type
_entity_poly.pdbx_seq_one_letter_code
_entity_poly.pdbx_strand_id
1 'polypeptide(L)'
;MGKSKSSEGNRWLKDRNGFEEELLALADDASIMYESALDLLKGLQYFSKNVGEDEKKHPYGKAAKAAKTYGGGMKVPSASFTSGAEQLTKLHGACEGLKEHIGSTVLAKMISFKDIECKECDMQMTMLKKAHNDYYKKKKANAEQVALDAAEASLKKLLEDAKSQLNKFNKAGQDLMNQMSTDMKTGFDAYCDAGSA
;
A
#
# COMPACT_ATOMS: atom_id res chain seq x y z
N MET A 1 17.39 3.12 14.04
CA MET A 1 16.31 4.06 14.40
C MET A 1 16.13 5.04 13.23
N GLY A 2 15.32 4.67 12.25
CA GLY A 2 15.02 5.56 11.12
C GLY A 2 14.03 6.62 11.58
N LYS A 3 14.39 7.90 11.45
CA LYS A 3 13.47 9.00 11.67
C LYS A 3 12.36 8.91 10.61
N SER A 4 11.20 8.40 11.01
CA SER A 4 9.94 8.60 10.30
C SER A 4 9.76 10.10 10.15
N LYS A 5 9.96 10.62 8.94
CA LYS A 5 9.35 11.88 8.54
C LYS A 5 7.90 11.53 8.21
N SER A 6 7.05 11.34 9.22
CA SER A 6 5.63 11.54 8.99
C SER A 6 5.52 12.97 8.47
N SER A 7 5.08 13.15 7.23
CA SER A 7 4.74 14.47 6.73
C SER A 7 3.77 15.07 7.73
N GLU A 8 4.20 16.10 8.45
CA GLU A 8 3.38 16.72 9.47
C GLU A 8 2.15 17.34 8.79
N GLY A 9 1.00 16.71 9.00
CA GLY A 9 -0.31 17.29 8.80
C GLY A 9 -1.05 16.87 7.52
N ASN A 10 -2.35 17.15 7.57
CA ASN A 10 -3.34 17.01 6.51
C ASN A 10 -2.77 17.19 5.09
N ARG A 11 -2.79 16.12 4.29
CA ARG A 11 -2.36 16.12 2.88
C ARG A 11 -3.10 17.19 2.08
N TRP A 12 -4.38 17.36 2.38
CA TRP A 12 -5.24 18.24 1.61
C TRP A 12 -5.38 19.61 2.28
N LEU A 13 -5.97 19.70 3.46
CA LEU A 13 -6.39 20.92 4.12
C LEU A 13 -5.27 21.54 4.99
N LYS A 14 -4.18 21.95 4.35
CA LYS A 14 -3.02 22.58 5.03
C LYS A 14 -3.36 23.93 5.67
N ASP A 15 -4.25 24.69 5.06
CA ASP A 15 -4.87 25.86 5.67
C ASP A 15 -6.15 25.39 6.36
N ARG A 16 -6.11 25.29 7.69
CA ARG A 16 -7.21 24.77 8.50
C ARG A 16 -8.31 25.82 8.71
N ASN A 17 -8.04 27.09 8.39
CA ASN A 17 -8.99 28.17 8.61
C ASN A 17 -10.21 28.03 7.70
N GLY A 18 -11.40 28.09 8.30
CA GLY A 18 -12.66 28.03 7.56
C GLY A 18 -13.22 26.63 7.33
N PHE A 19 -12.55 25.58 7.83
CA PHE A 19 -13.05 24.21 7.83
C PHE A 19 -13.47 23.77 9.24
N GLU A 20 -14.52 22.96 9.31
CA GLU A 20 -15.02 22.37 10.55
C GLU A 20 -14.05 21.31 11.10
N GLU A 21 -13.99 21.19 12.43
CA GLU A 21 -13.08 20.27 13.12
C GLU A 21 -13.29 18.81 12.72
N GLU A 22 -14.54 18.38 12.54
CA GLU A 22 -14.89 17.02 12.09
C GLU A 22 -14.26 16.70 10.73
N LEU A 23 -14.37 17.62 9.76
CA LEU A 23 -13.78 17.43 8.43
C LEU A 23 -12.25 17.36 8.51
N LEU A 24 -11.65 18.22 9.33
CA LEU A 24 -10.20 18.24 9.53
C LEU A 24 -9.71 16.92 10.14
N ALA A 25 -10.42 16.37 11.14
CA ALA A 25 -10.10 15.08 11.75
C ALA A 25 -10.19 13.94 10.73
N LEU A 26 -11.29 13.86 9.96
CA LEU A 26 -11.46 12.86 8.90
C LEU A 26 -10.35 12.93 7.85
N ALA A 27 -9.96 14.14 7.47
CA ALA A 27 -8.90 14.37 6.49
C ALA A 27 -7.50 14.09 7.07
N ASP A 28 -7.28 14.30 8.36
CA ASP A 28 -6.03 13.92 9.04
C ASP A 28 -5.88 12.39 9.04
N ASP A 29 -6.92 11.64 9.43
CA ASP A 29 -6.94 10.16 9.37
C ASP A 29 -6.72 9.63 7.96
N ALA A 30 -7.42 10.21 6.98
CA ALA A 30 -7.29 9.82 5.57
C ALA A 30 -5.89 10.11 5.04
N SER A 31 -5.24 11.18 5.49
CA SER A 31 -3.87 11.50 5.10
C SER A 31 -2.88 10.45 5.61
N ILE A 32 -3.02 10.04 6.88
CA ILE A 32 -2.19 8.98 7.47
C ILE A 32 -2.36 7.67 6.69
N MET A 33 -3.61 7.30 6.41
CA MET A 33 -3.92 6.08 5.67
C MET A 33 -3.34 6.10 4.25
N TYR A 34 -3.52 7.21 3.54
CA TYR A 34 -2.99 7.40 2.19
C TYR A 34 -1.47 7.26 2.15
N GLU A 35 -0.75 7.97 3.03
CA GLU A 35 0.71 7.94 3.07
C GLU A 35 1.24 6.56 3.45
N SER A 36 0.65 5.95 4.48
CA SER A 36 1.01 4.60 4.93
C SER A 36 0.80 3.57 3.83
N ALA A 37 -0.33 3.64 3.11
CA ALA A 37 -0.61 2.75 2.00
C ALA A 37 0.41 2.93 0.85
N LEU A 38 0.76 4.16 0.49
CA LEU A 38 1.74 4.39 -0.57
C LEU A 38 3.15 3.90 -0.20
N ASP A 39 3.57 4.11 1.04
CA ASP A 39 4.89 3.66 1.48
C ASP A 39 4.96 2.13 1.58
N LEU A 40 3.88 1.49 2.06
CA LEU A 40 3.76 0.04 2.04
C LEU A 40 3.78 -0.52 0.60
N LEU A 41 3.06 0.11 -0.34
CA LEU A 41 3.09 -0.28 -1.75
C LEU A 41 4.51 -0.21 -2.32
N LYS A 42 5.25 0.88 -2.07
CA LYS A 42 6.64 1.01 -2.52
C LYS A 42 7.52 -0.09 -1.93
N GLY A 43 7.37 -0.37 -0.63
CA GLY A 43 8.12 -1.42 0.07
C GLY A 43 7.86 -2.80 -0.54
N LEU A 44 6.60 -3.13 -0.78
CA LEU A 44 6.21 -4.41 -1.39
C LEU A 44 6.67 -4.52 -2.85
N GLN A 45 6.61 -3.44 -3.63
CA GLN A 45 7.12 -3.43 -5.00
C GLN A 45 8.64 -3.61 -5.04
N TYR A 46 9.35 -2.98 -4.11
CA TYR A 46 10.78 -3.18 -3.96
C TYR A 46 11.09 -4.63 -3.56
N PHE A 47 10.37 -5.19 -2.59
CA PHE A 47 10.51 -6.58 -2.20
C PHE A 47 10.29 -7.53 -3.39
N SER A 48 9.15 -7.41 -4.08
CA SER A 48 8.80 -8.29 -5.21
C SER A 48 9.79 -8.23 -6.37
N LYS A 49 10.42 -7.07 -6.60
CA LYS A 49 11.46 -6.90 -7.64
C LYS A 49 12.82 -7.46 -7.26
N ASN A 50 13.18 -7.44 -5.98
CA ASN A 50 14.53 -7.77 -5.51
C ASN A 50 14.64 -9.13 -4.81
N VAL A 51 13.52 -9.71 -4.40
CA VAL A 51 13.45 -11.04 -3.78
C VAL A 51 12.96 -12.02 -4.84
N GLY A 52 13.73 -13.09 -5.08
CA GLY A 52 13.49 -14.08 -6.13
C GLY A 52 14.20 -13.74 -7.44
N GLU A 53 15.53 -13.87 -7.44
CA GLU A 53 16.26 -14.00 -8.69
C GLU A 53 16.00 -15.39 -9.30
N ASP A 54 16.17 -15.54 -10.62
CA ASP A 54 16.17 -16.82 -11.34
C ASP A 54 16.86 -17.95 -10.54
N GLU A 55 16.45 -19.22 -10.70
CA GLU A 55 16.99 -20.36 -9.91
C GLU A 55 18.53 -20.38 -9.82
N LYS A 56 19.19 -19.95 -10.90
CA LYS A 56 20.66 -19.86 -11.02
C LYS A 56 21.30 -18.76 -10.18
N LYS A 57 20.52 -17.86 -9.64
CA LYS A 57 20.90 -16.64 -8.93
C LYS A 57 20.43 -16.67 -7.46
N HIS A 58 19.27 -17.28 -7.19
CA HIS A 58 18.75 -17.50 -5.83
C HIS A 58 19.71 -18.33 -4.95
N PRO A 59 20.01 -17.94 -3.69
CA PRO A 59 20.92 -18.66 -2.81
C PRO A 59 20.59 -20.15 -2.64
N TYR A 60 19.31 -20.47 -2.35
CA TYR A 60 18.86 -21.86 -2.25
C TYR A 60 18.90 -22.62 -3.58
N GLY A 61 18.57 -21.98 -4.71
CA GLY A 61 18.66 -22.59 -6.04
C GLY A 61 20.10 -22.91 -6.45
N LYS A 62 21.04 -21.96 -6.22
CA LYS A 62 22.48 -22.17 -6.40
C LYS A 62 23.00 -23.33 -5.55
N ALA A 63 22.65 -23.35 -4.26
CA ALA A 63 23.08 -24.38 -3.34
C ALA A 63 22.49 -25.75 -3.72
N ALA A 64 21.22 -25.82 -4.11
CA ALA A 64 20.57 -27.04 -4.59
C ALA A 64 21.28 -27.58 -5.84
N LYS A 65 21.54 -26.72 -6.82
CA LYS A 65 22.27 -27.09 -8.03
C LYS A 65 23.69 -27.60 -7.72
N ALA A 66 24.41 -26.91 -6.85
CA ALA A 66 25.74 -27.33 -6.41
C ALA A 66 25.68 -28.70 -5.74
N ALA A 67 24.75 -28.92 -4.80
CA ALA A 67 24.58 -30.19 -4.10
C ALA A 67 24.25 -31.35 -5.06
N LYS A 68 23.35 -31.15 -6.05
CA LYS A 68 23.08 -32.14 -7.12
C LYS A 68 24.33 -32.44 -7.93
N THR A 69 25.08 -31.41 -8.31
CA THR A 69 26.29 -31.54 -9.14
C THR A 69 27.38 -32.33 -8.40
N TYR A 70 27.64 -31.99 -7.14
CA TYR A 70 28.64 -32.70 -6.32
C TYR A 70 28.20 -34.13 -6.01
N GLY A 71 26.93 -34.36 -5.65
CA GLY A 71 26.41 -35.70 -5.37
C GLY A 71 26.47 -36.65 -6.59
N GLY A 72 26.17 -36.16 -7.79
CA GLY A 72 26.24 -36.93 -9.03
C GLY A 72 27.65 -37.17 -9.57
N GLY A 73 28.63 -36.35 -9.17
CA GLY A 73 30.03 -36.48 -9.57
C GLY A 73 30.88 -37.40 -8.68
N MET A 74 30.36 -37.84 -7.54
CA MET A 74 31.06 -38.75 -6.63
C MET A 74 30.91 -40.22 -7.07
N LYS A 75 32.00 -41.00 -7.01
CA LYS A 75 32.00 -42.44 -7.32
C LYS A 75 31.03 -43.25 -6.44
N VAL A 76 30.75 -42.76 -5.24
CA VAL A 76 29.68 -43.23 -4.37
C VAL A 76 28.85 -41.99 -4.00
N PRO A 77 27.65 -41.80 -4.58
CA PRO A 77 26.79 -40.67 -4.26
C PRO A 77 26.47 -40.70 -2.77
N SER A 78 26.80 -39.64 -2.03
CA SER A 78 26.40 -39.54 -0.64
C SER A 78 24.94 -39.11 -0.57
N ALA A 79 24.11 -39.96 0.05
CA ALA A 79 22.66 -39.73 0.22
C ALA A 79 22.34 -38.38 0.89
N SER A 80 23.26 -37.85 1.70
CA SER A 80 23.09 -36.53 2.33
C SER A 80 23.17 -35.37 1.34
N PHE A 81 23.94 -35.48 0.25
CA PHE A 81 23.97 -34.44 -0.79
C PHE A 81 22.68 -34.43 -1.62
N THR A 82 22.12 -35.61 -1.92
CA THR A 82 20.83 -35.71 -2.63
C THR A 82 19.70 -35.17 -1.76
N SER A 83 19.61 -35.60 -0.49
CA SER A 83 18.60 -35.12 0.45
C SER A 83 18.73 -33.61 0.73
N GLY A 84 19.95 -33.10 0.92
CA GLY A 84 20.19 -31.67 1.10
C GLY A 84 19.82 -30.84 -0.14
N ALA A 85 20.07 -31.36 -1.35
CA ALA A 85 19.65 -30.71 -2.58
C ALA A 85 18.13 -30.63 -2.75
N GLU A 86 17.41 -31.69 -2.35
CA GLU A 86 15.95 -31.71 -2.35
C GLU A 86 15.39 -30.67 -1.37
N GLN A 87 15.92 -30.62 -0.15
CA GLN A 87 15.50 -29.63 0.85
C GLN A 87 15.73 -28.19 0.36
N LEU A 88 16.90 -27.91 -0.23
CA LEU A 88 17.19 -26.58 -0.81
C LEU A 88 16.28 -26.26 -2.01
N THR A 89 15.90 -27.27 -2.81
CA THR A 89 14.93 -27.09 -3.90
C THR A 89 13.55 -26.74 -3.34
N LYS A 90 13.09 -27.41 -2.27
CA LYS A 90 11.82 -27.10 -1.59
C LYS A 90 11.82 -25.67 -1.03
N LEU A 91 12.87 -25.28 -0.32
CA LEU A 91 13.02 -23.93 0.25
C LEU A 91 13.01 -22.85 -0.84
N HIS A 92 13.67 -23.11 -1.97
CA HIS A 92 13.60 -22.22 -3.13
C HIS A 92 12.17 -22.08 -3.66
N GLY A 93 11.45 -23.19 -3.84
CA GLY A 93 10.05 -23.17 -4.25
C GLY A 93 9.14 -22.43 -3.27
N ALA A 94 9.37 -22.58 -1.96
CA ALA A 94 8.64 -21.85 -0.93
C ALA A 94 8.88 -20.33 -1.00
N CYS A 95 10.12 -19.91 -1.26
CA CYS A 95 10.43 -18.48 -1.48
C CYS A 95 9.70 -17.93 -2.71
N GLU A 96 9.71 -18.66 -3.83
CA GLU A 96 9.00 -18.22 -5.05
C GLU A 96 7.48 -18.20 -4.84
N GLY A 97 6.92 -19.18 -4.14
CA GLY A 97 5.49 -19.19 -3.80
C GLY A 97 5.07 -18.01 -2.91
N LEU A 98 5.87 -17.68 -1.89
CA LEU A 98 5.62 -16.50 -1.05
C LEU A 98 5.69 -15.20 -1.86
N LYS A 99 6.69 -15.08 -2.74
CA LYS A 99 6.85 -13.93 -3.64
C LYS A 99 5.66 -13.80 -4.59
N GLU A 100 5.22 -14.89 -5.20
CA GLU A 100 4.05 -14.93 -6.08
C GLU A 100 2.78 -14.54 -5.32
N HIS A 101 2.60 -15.03 -4.09
CA HIS A 101 1.48 -14.67 -3.23
C HIS A 101 1.45 -13.17 -2.91
N ILE A 102 2.61 -12.61 -2.51
CA ILE A 102 2.76 -11.16 -2.26
C ILE A 102 2.47 -10.36 -3.54
N GLY A 103 2.98 -10.82 -4.69
CA GLY A 103 2.80 -10.18 -5.99
C GLY A 103 1.36 -10.17 -6.50
N SER A 104 0.72 -11.34 -6.52
CA SER A 104 -0.59 -11.56 -7.13
C SER A 104 -1.75 -11.12 -6.23
N THR A 105 -1.59 -11.21 -4.90
CA THR A 105 -2.68 -10.95 -3.96
C THR A 105 -2.50 -9.61 -3.27
N VAL A 106 -1.38 -9.43 -2.55
CA VAL A 106 -1.18 -8.27 -1.68
C VAL A 106 -0.90 -7.02 -2.50
N LEU A 107 0.03 -7.09 -3.44
CA LEU A 107 0.38 -5.97 -4.32
C LEU A 107 -0.77 -5.55 -5.22
N ALA A 108 -1.54 -6.50 -5.76
CA ALA A 108 -2.70 -6.20 -6.60
C ALA A 108 -3.75 -5.35 -5.86
N LYS A 109 -4.07 -5.71 -4.61
CA LYS A 109 -5.00 -4.94 -3.76
C LYS A 109 -4.49 -3.52 -3.48
N MET A 110 -3.20 -3.37 -3.20
CA MET A 110 -2.57 -2.08 -2.95
C MET A 110 -2.57 -1.17 -4.19
N ILE A 111 -2.30 -1.74 -5.36
CA ILE A 111 -2.38 -1.01 -6.63
C ILE A 111 -3.82 -0.55 -6.89
N SER A 112 -4.80 -1.44 -6.70
CA SER A 112 -6.22 -1.11 -6.85
C SER A 112 -6.66 0.03 -5.93
N PHE A 113 -6.31 -0.04 -4.64
CA PHE A 113 -6.62 1.01 -3.67
C PHE A 113 -6.00 2.36 -4.06
N LYS A 114 -4.74 2.36 -4.54
CA LYS A 114 -4.09 3.56 -5.06
C LYS A 114 -4.80 4.10 -6.30
N ASP A 115 -5.20 3.22 -7.22
CA ASP A 115 -5.71 3.65 -8.52
C ASP A 115 -7.18 4.05 -8.50
N ILE A 116 -7.93 3.61 -7.49
CA ILE A 116 -9.36 3.91 -7.32
C ILE A 116 -9.53 4.85 -6.12
N GLU A 117 -9.44 4.34 -4.89
CA GLU A 117 -9.81 5.06 -3.68
C GLU A 117 -8.97 6.32 -3.46
N CYS A 118 -7.64 6.23 -3.65
CA CYS A 118 -6.75 7.39 -3.50
C CYS A 118 -7.02 8.47 -4.56
N LYS A 119 -7.28 8.08 -5.82
CA LYS A 119 -7.58 9.05 -6.90
C LYS A 119 -8.93 9.72 -6.69
N GLU A 120 -9.96 8.96 -6.31
CA GLU A 120 -11.28 9.50 -6.00
C GLU A 120 -11.22 10.51 -4.84
N CYS A 121 -10.51 10.15 -3.76
CA CYS A 121 -10.32 11.04 -2.62
C CYS A 121 -9.55 12.31 -3.02
N ASP A 122 -8.44 12.19 -3.76
CA ASP A 122 -7.67 13.35 -4.25
C ASP A 122 -8.53 14.28 -5.13
N MET A 123 -9.39 13.72 -5.99
CA MET A 123 -10.29 14.49 -6.84
C MET A 123 -11.29 15.30 -6.00
N GLN A 124 -11.97 14.64 -5.06
CA GLN A 124 -12.98 15.28 -4.21
C GLN A 124 -12.37 16.39 -3.36
N MET A 125 -11.22 16.11 -2.73
CA MET A 125 -10.52 17.10 -1.91
C MET A 125 -9.98 18.28 -2.74
N THR A 126 -9.63 18.06 -4.00
CA THR A 126 -9.25 19.13 -4.92
C THR A 126 -10.44 20.01 -5.28
N MET A 127 -11.63 19.43 -5.50
CA MET A 127 -12.86 20.20 -5.77
C MET A 127 -13.26 21.05 -4.57
N LEU A 128 -13.23 20.47 -3.36
CA LEU A 128 -13.51 21.18 -2.12
C LEU A 128 -12.60 22.41 -1.94
N LYS A 129 -11.27 22.25 -2.11
CA LYS A 129 -10.31 23.35 -2.02
C LYS A 129 -10.61 24.47 -3.00
N LYS A 130 -10.96 24.13 -4.24
CA LYS A 130 -11.29 25.13 -5.27
C LYS A 130 -12.53 25.92 -4.88
N ALA A 131 -13.57 25.26 -4.40
CA ALA A 131 -14.80 25.91 -3.94
C ALA A 131 -14.56 26.80 -2.71
N HIS A 132 -13.76 26.33 -1.75
CA HIS A 132 -13.36 27.12 -0.59
C HIS A 132 -12.64 28.40 -1.01
N ASN A 133 -11.63 28.28 -1.87
CA ASN A 133 -10.88 29.43 -2.36
C ASN A 133 -11.75 30.40 -3.18
N ASP A 134 -12.69 29.89 -3.98
CA ASP A 134 -13.62 30.72 -4.74
C ASP A 134 -14.55 31.55 -3.82
N TYR A 135 -15.14 30.91 -2.81
CA TYR A 135 -16.00 31.59 -1.83
C TYR A 135 -15.23 32.70 -1.10
N TYR A 136 -14.05 32.41 -0.54
CA TYR A 136 -13.28 33.40 0.20
C TYR A 136 -12.71 34.51 -0.69
N LYS A 137 -12.36 34.21 -1.95
CA LYS A 137 -11.94 35.22 -2.92
C LYS A 137 -13.09 36.19 -3.24
N LYS A 138 -14.29 35.67 -3.50
CA LYS A 138 -15.49 36.50 -3.75
C LYS A 138 -15.86 37.32 -2.52
N LYS A 139 -15.80 36.73 -1.33
CA LYS A 139 -16.05 37.41 -0.05
C LYS A 139 -15.09 38.57 0.17
N LYS A 140 -13.80 38.36 -0.07
CA LYS A 140 -12.77 39.41 0.04
C LYS A 140 -12.93 40.51 -1.01
N ALA A 141 -13.43 40.18 -2.19
CA ALA A 141 -13.66 41.12 -3.28
C ALA A 141 -14.98 41.90 -3.15
N ASN A 142 -15.78 41.66 -2.10
CA ASN A 142 -17.13 42.22 -1.95
C ASN A 142 -17.98 41.99 -3.20
N ALA A 143 -17.92 40.78 -3.75
CA ALA A 143 -18.74 40.39 -4.89
C ALA A 143 -20.24 40.56 -4.58
N GLU A 144 -21.05 40.69 -5.62
CA GLU A 144 -22.51 40.79 -5.48
C GLU A 144 -23.07 39.62 -4.65
N GLN A 145 -24.10 39.91 -3.83
CA GLN A 145 -24.67 38.94 -2.89
C GLN A 145 -25.09 37.63 -3.59
N VAL A 146 -25.69 37.71 -4.78
CA VAL A 146 -26.10 36.55 -5.57
C VAL A 146 -24.91 35.63 -5.91
N ALA A 147 -23.76 36.21 -6.23
CA ALA A 147 -22.55 35.45 -6.54
C ALA A 147 -21.90 34.83 -5.30
N LEU A 148 -22.03 35.48 -4.13
CA LEU A 148 -21.62 34.93 -2.84
C LEU A 148 -22.49 33.76 -2.41
N ASP A 149 -23.81 33.91 -2.51
CA ASP A 149 -24.79 32.88 -2.14
C ASP A 149 -24.60 31.60 -2.98
N ALA A 150 -24.39 31.77 -4.30
CA ALA A 150 -24.11 30.65 -5.19
C ALA A 150 -22.78 29.92 -4.85
N ALA A 151 -21.73 30.67 -4.49
CA ALA A 151 -20.45 30.10 -4.07
C ALA A 151 -20.57 29.37 -2.72
N GLU A 152 -21.32 29.93 -1.78
CA GLU A 152 -21.56 29.33 -0.47
C GLU A 152 -22.36 28.02 -0.60
N ALA A 153 -23.42 28.00 -1.42
CA ALA A 153 -24.21 26.80 -1.68
C ALA A 153 -23.36 25.68 -2.30
N SER A 154 -22.49 26.03 -3.26
CA SER A 154 -21.55 25.09 -3.87
C SER A 154 -20.55 24.54 -2.85
N LEU A 155 -19.99 25.41 -2.00
CA LEU A 155 -19.07 25.02 -0.93
C LEU A 155 -19.74 24.08 0.07
N LYS A 156 -20.96 24.38 0.54
CA LYS A 156 -21.72 23.51 1.46
C LYS A 156 -21.95 22.12 0.89
N LYS A 157 -22.34 22.03 -0.38
CA LYS A 157 -22.50 20.73 -1.06
C LYS A 157 -21.19 19.94 -1.09
N LEU A 158 -20.10 20.59 -1.50
CA LEU A 158 -18.80 19.92 -1.62
C LEU A 158 -18.19 19.54 -0.28
N LEU A 159 -18.54 20.24 0.80
CA LEU A 159 -18.17 19.86 2.17
C LEU A 159 -18.81 18.53 2.57
N GLU A 160 -20.12 18.38 2.36
CA GLU A 160 -20.82 17.12 2.65
C GLU A 160 -20.32 15.96 1.78
N ASP A 161 -20.14 16.20 0.47
CA ASP A 161 -19.58 15.22 -0.44
C ASP A 161 -18.15 14.81 -0.02
N ALA A 162 -17.34 15.76 0.47
CA ALA A 162 -16.00 15.48 0.98
C ALA A 162 -16.02 14.68 2.28
N LYS A 163 -16.90 15.01 3.25
CA LYS A 163 -17.06 14.22 4.49
C LYS A 163 -17.45 12.77 4.17
N SER A 164 -18.39 12.58 3.26
CA SER A 164 -18.82 11.25 2.81
C SER A 164 -17.66 10.48 2.15
N GLN A 165 -16.92 11.12 1.25
CA GLN A 165 -15.78 10.50 0.58
C GLN A 165 -14.65 10.16 1.55
N LEU A 166 -14.35 11.03 2.53
CA LEU A 166 -13.31 10.76 3.54
C LEU A 166 -13.70 9.58 4.44
N ASN A 167 -14.97 9.49 4.87
CA ASN A 167 -15.47 8.33 5.61
C ASN A 167 -15.35 7.04 4.81
N LYS A 168 -15.75 7.06 3.53
CA LYS A 168 -15.59 5.92 2.61
C LYS A 168 -14.12 5.52 2.51
N PHE A 169 -13.24 6.49 2.25
CA PHE A 169 -11.80 6.27 2.08
C PHE A 169 -11.16 5.68 3.34
N ASN A 170 -11.45 6.24 4.52
CA ASN A 170 -10.92 5.76 5.79
C ASN A 170 -11.35 4.32 6.07
N LYS A 171 -12.63 4.01 5.83
CA LYS A 171 -13.13 2.64 5.98
C LYS A 171 -12.46 1.68 5.01
N ALA A 172 -12.41 2.04 3.72
CA ALA A 172 -11.77 1.20 2.70
C ALA A 172 -10.28 0.97 3.01
N GLY A 173 -9.58 1.98 3.53
CA GLY A 173 -8.19 1.85 3.96
C GLY A 173 -8.03 0.93 5.17
N GLN A 174 -8.90 1.03 6.18
CA GLN A 174 -8.89 0.12 7.33
C GLN A 174 -9.15 -1.34 6.90
N ASP A 175 -10.17 -1.55 6.06
CA ASP A 175 -10.52 -2.88 5.54
C ASP A 175 -9.36 -3.47 4.74
N LEU A 176 -8.70 -2.65 3.91
CA LEU A 176 -7.50 -3.05 3.18
C LEU A 176 -6.38 -3.50 4.12
N MET A 177 -6.04 -2.70 5.14
CA MET A 177 -4.95 -3.03 6.07
C MET A 177 -5.22 -4.34 6.83
N ASN A 178 -6.46 -4.56 7.26
CA ASN A 178 -6.89 -5.80 7.92
C ASN A 178 -6.74 -7.01 6.99
N GLN A 179 -7.21 -6.86 5.74
CA GLN A 179 -7.11 -7.94 4.75
C GLN A 179 -5.65 -8.23 4.40
N MET A 180 -4.81 -7.20 4.22
CA MET A 180 -3.39 -7.37 3.95
C MET A 180 -2.67 -8.10 5.08
N SER A 181 -2.96 -7.77 6.33
CA SER A 181 -2.39 -8.48 7.48
C SER A 181 -2.71 -9.98 7.41
N THR A 182 -3.95 -10.32 7.07
CA THR A 182 -4.41 -11.71 6.93
C THR A 182 -3.73 -12.42 5.76
N ASP A 183 -3.65 -11.76 4.59
CA ASP A 183 -3.05 -12.32 3.40
C ASP A 183 -1.54 -12.53 3.59
N MET A 184 -0.84 -11.54 4.15
CA MET A 184 0.59 -11.62 4.44
C MET A 184 0.88 -12.76 5.42
N LYS A 185 0.05 -12.91 6.47
CA LYS A 185 0.18 -14.02 7.41
C LYS A 185 -0.02 -15.37 6.73
N THR A 186 -1.08 -15.52 5.92
CA THR A 186 -1.35 -16.76 5.18
C THR A 186 -0.16 -17.17 4.30
N GLY A 187 0.41 -16.23 3.56
CA GLY A 187 1.59 -16.49 2.73
C GLY A 187 2.82 -16.89 3.57
N PHE A 188 3.05 -16.20 4.69
CA PHE A 188 4.17 -16.49 5.57
C PHE A 188 4.03 -17.85 6.28
N ASP A 189 2.83 -18.20 6.75
CA ASP A 189 2.56 -19.50 7.38
C ASP A 189 2.84 -20.64 6.37
N ALA A 190 2.37 -20.50 5.12
CA ALA A 190 2.65 -21.46 4.05
C ALA A 190 4.15 -21.61 3.74
N TYR A 191 4.91 -20.50 3.80
CA TYR A 191 6.37 -20.53 3.67
C TYR A 191 7.05 -21.30 4.81
N CYS A 192 6.61 -21.07 6.05
CA CYS A 192 7.15 -21.76 7.23
C CYS A 192 6.85 -23.27 7.21
N ASP A 193 5.65 -23.66 6.80
CA ASP A 193 5.26 -25.07 6.68
C ASP A 193 6.13 -25.81 5.66
N ALA A 194 6.45 -25.15 4.53
CA ALA A 194 7.32 -25.72 3.51
C ALA A 194 8.79 -25.88 3.97
N GLY A 195 9.26 -25.07 4.93
CA GLY A 195 10.60 -25.19 5.51
C GLY A 195 10.72 -26.23 6.62
N SER A 196 9.58 -26.66 7.18
CA SER A 196 9.51 -27.61 8.30
C SER A 196 9.32 -29.07 7.85
N ALA A 197 9.16 -29.32 6.54
CA ALA A 197 8.85 -30.62 5.93
C ALA A 197 9.90 -31.12 4.92
#